data_AF-A0A371BL21-F1
#
_entry.id   AF-A0A371BL21-F1
#
_cell.length_a   1.000
_cell.length_b   1.000
_cell.length_c   1.000
_cell.angle_alpha   90.00
_cell.angle_beta   90.00
_cell.angle_gamma   90.00
#
_symmetry.space_group_name_H-M   'P 1'
#
loop_
_entity.id
_entity.type
_entity.pdbx_description
1 polymer ?
#
loop_
_entity_poly.entity_id
_entity_poly.type
_entity_poly.pdbx_seq_one_letter_code
_entity_poly.pdbx_strand_id
1 'polypeptide(L)' 'MSSQIPEPPPSEAHQKADIASLGELLGDVTRDLSTLMRQEVELAKAEAKQSATKAGKGA' A
#
# COMPACT_ATOMS: atom_id res chain seq x y z
N MET A 1 -5.81 0.32 43.16
CA MET A 1 -4.61 0.86 42.50
C MET A 1 -4.77 0.63 41.00
N SER A 2 -5.16 1.64 40.23
CA SER A 2 -5.26 1.54 38.77
C SER A 2 -3.86 1.40 38.19
N SER A 3 -3.59 0.29 37.52
CA SER A 3 -2.37 0.13 36.73
C SER A 3 -2.54 0.94 35.46
N GLN A 4 -1.87 2.10 35.38
CA GLN A 4 -1.78 2.88 34.15
C GLN A 4 -0.91 2.06 33.18
N ILE A 5 -1.52 1.51 32.13
CA ILE A 5 -0.75 0.93 31.02
C ILE A 5 -0.02 2.09 30.35
N PRO A 6 1.32 2.05 30.19
CA PRO A 6 2.04 3.07 29.45
C PRO A 6 1.57 3.09 28.00
N GLU A 7 1.08 4.23 27.54
CA GLU A 7 0.76 4.43 26.12
C GLU A 7 2.05 4.26 25.30
N PRO A 8 2.04 3.44 24.24
CA PRO A 8 3.20 3.30 23.36
C PRO A 8 3.52 4.65 22.71
N PRO A 9 4.80 4.92 22.40
CA PRO A 9 5.18 6.16 21.73
C PRO A 9 4.45 6.28 20.38
N PRO A 10 4.06 7.50 19.97
CA PRO A 10 3.32 7.71 18.73
C PRO A 10 4.14 7.24 17.53
N SER A 11 3.49 6.52 16.61
CA SER A 11 4.12 6.07 15.37
C SER A 11 4.55 7.27 14.51
N GLU A 12 5.51 7.07 13.62
CA GLU A 12 5.93 8.12 12.66
C GLU A 12 4.74 8.65 11.84
N ALA A 13 3.79 7.78 11.51
CA ALA A 13 2.55 8.17 10.84
C ALA A 13 1.67 9.09 11.70
N HIS A 14 1.57 8.84 13.02
CA HIS A 14 0.89 9.73 13.95
C HIS A 14 1.58 11.08 14.03
N GLN A 15 2.91 11.08 14.21
CA GLN A 15 3.69 12.31 14.29
C GLN A 15 3.57 13.14 13.00
N LYS A 16 3.53 12.48 11.84
CA LYS A 16 3.33 13.15 10.55
C LYS A 16 1.92 13.73 10.43
N ALA A 17 0.89 13.03 10.90
CA ALA A 17 -0.48 13.54 10.90
C ALA A 17 -0.66 14.79 11.78
N ASP A 18 0.14 14.94 12.84
CA ASP A 18 0.09 16.11 13.72
C ASP A 18 0.66 17.39 13.06
N ILE A 19 1.58 17.24 12.10
CA ILE A 19 2.31 18.38 11.50
C ILE A 19 1.94 18.65 10.03
N ALA A 20 1.53 17.63 9.28
CA ALA A 20 1.27 17.74 7.86
C ALA A 20 -0.16 18.20 7.57
N SER A 21 -0.32 18.93 6.48
CA SER A 21 -1.64 19.36 6.05
C SER A 21 -2.48 18.17 5.56
N LEU A 22 -3.81 18.28 5.64
CA LEU A 22 -4.72 17.26 5.11
C LEU A 22 -4.48 16.98 3.61
N GLY A 23 -4.20 18.02 2.84
CA GLY A 23 -3.90 17.89 1.40
C GLY A 23 -2.63 17.11 1.14
N GLU A 24 -1.61 17.28 2.00
CA GLU A 24 -0.36 16.53 1.93
C GLU A 24 -0.56 15.05 2.27
N LEU A 25 -1.28 14.75 3.37
CA LEU A 25 -1.64 13.38 3.74
C LEU A 25 -2.41 12.66 2.63
N LEU A 26 -3.43 13.32 2.08
CA LEU A 26 -4.23 12.77 0.98
C LEU A 26 -3.39 12.55 -0.28
N GLY A 27 -2.48 13.48 -0.58
CA GLY A 27 -1.55 13.40 -1.70
C GLY A 27 -0.62 12.19 -1.59
N ASP A 28 -0.06 11.94 -0.41
CA ASP A 28 0.81 10.78 -0.17
C ASP A 28 0.04 9.46 -0.26
N VAL A 29 -1.11 9.35 0.41
CA VAL A 29 -1.95 8.14 0.32
C VAL A 29 -2.35 7.83 -1.12
N THR A 30 -2.73 8.85 -1.89
CA THR A 30 -3.13 8.67 -3.30
C THR A 30 -1.94 8.22 -4.16
N ARG A 31 -0.75 8.77 -3.90
CA ARG A 31 0.48 8.39 -4.61
C ARG A 31 0.90 6.96 -4.29
N ASP A 32 0.81 6.56 -3.03
CA ASP A 32 1.12 5.20 -2.60
C ASP A 32 0.14 4.20 -3.19
N LEU A 33 -1.17 4.50 -3.12
CA LEU A 33 -2.20 3.69 -3.77
C LEU A 33 -1.97 3.56 -5.28
N SER A 34 -1.60 4.66 -5.96
CA SER A 34 -1.29 4.63 -7.38
C SER A 34 -0.09 3.73 -7.69
N THR A 35 0.89 3.67 -6.79
CA THR A 35 2.06 2.79 -6.92
C THR A 35 1.67 1.33 -6.77
N LEU A 36 0.88 1.00 -5.75
CA LEU A 36 0.33 -0.36 -5.57
C LEU A 36 -0.49 -0.79 -6.79
N MET A 37 -1.40 0.05 -7.28
CA MET A 37 -2.22 -0.26 -8.45
C MET A 37 -1.38 -0.55 -9.70
N ARG A 38 -0.31 0.22 -9.95
CA ARG A 38 0.60 -0.06 -11.06
C ARG A 38 1.29 -1.41 -10.91
N GLN A 39 1.73 -1.76 -9.70
CA GLN A 39 2.36 -3.04 -9.42
C GLN A 39 1.39 -4.21 -9.67
N GLU A 40 0.16 -4.11 -9.17
CA GLU A 40 -0.87 -5.13 -9.38
C GLU A 40 -1.22 -5.29 -10.87
N VAL A 41 -1.25 -4.20 -11.64
CA VAL A 41 -1.47 -4.27 -13.09
C VAL A 41 -0.31 -4.99 -13.80
N GLU A 42 0.94 -4.68 -13.44
CA GLU A 42 2.10 -5.36 -14.03
C GLU A 42 2.13 -6.85 -13.63
N LEU A 43 1.76 -7.18 -12.40
CA LEU A 43 1.61 -8.56 -11.93
C LEU A 43 0.53 -9.30 -12.74
N ALA A 44 -0.66 -8.73 -12.85
CA ALA A 44 -1.77 -9.31 -13.62
C ALA A 44 -1.41 -9.50 -15.10
N LYS A 45 -0.68 -8.55 -15.72
CA LYS A 45 -0.17 -8.69 -17.09
C LYS A 45 0.80 -9.87 -17.22
N ALA A 46 1.72 -10.03 -16.26
CA ALA A 46 2.67 -11.13 -16.26
C ALA A 46 1.96 -12.48 -16.14
N GLU A 47 0.99 -12.59 -15.24
CA GLU A 47 0.18 -13.80 -15.05
C GLU A 47 -0.68 -14.12 -16.28
N ALA A 48 -1.28 -13.10 -16.92
CA ALA A 48 -2.03 -13.28 -18.15
C ALA A 48 -1.13 -13.82 -19.29
N LYS A 49 0.07 -13.27 -19.45
CA LYS A 49 1.06 -13.74 -20.44
C LYS A 49 1.50 -15.17 -20.16
N GLN A 50 1.74 -15.51 -18.89
CA GLN A 50 2.11 -16.85 -18.49
C GLN A 50 0.97 -17.85 -18.76
N SER A 51 -0.27 -17.46 -18.43
CA SER A 51 -1.47 -18.26 -18.69
C SER A 51 -1.67 -18.53 -20.17
N ALA A 52 -1.53 -17.49 -21.02
CA ALA A 52 -1.58 -17.64 -22.48
C ALA A 52 -0.49 -18.57 -23.01
N THR A 53 0.74 -18.45 -22.51
CA THR A 53 1.86 -19.32 -22.90
C THR A 53 1.61 -20.78 -22.49
N LYS A 54 1.07 -21.02 -21.29
CA LYS A 54 0.73 -22.37 -20.81
C LYS A 54 -0.40 -22.97 -21.64
N ALA A 55 -1.47 -22.21 -21.91
CA ALA A 55 -2.59 -22.65 -22.73
C ALA A 55 -2.14 -23.00 -24.17
N GLY A 56 -1.27 -22.18 -24.77
CA GLY A 56 -0.75 -22.44 -26.12
C GLY A 56 0.26 -23.58 -26.23
N LYS A 57 0.84 -24.07 -25.12
CA LYS A 57 1.74 -25.24 -25.11
C LYS A 57 1.02 -26.59 -24.93
N GLY A 58 -0.28 -26.56 -24.63
CA GLY A 58 -1.11 -27.76 -24.42
C GLY A 58 -2.04 -28.12 -25.58
N ALA A 59 -1.91 -27.44 -26.73
CA ALA A 59 -2.61 -27.69 -27.98
C ALA A 59 -1.64 -28.08 -29.08
#